data_AF-A0AAQ0CPP2-F1
#
_entry.id   AF-A0AAQ0CPP2-F1
#
_cell.length_a   1.000
_cell.length_b   1.000
_cell.length_c   1.000
_cell.angle_alpha   90.00
_cell.angle_beta   90.00
_cell.angle_gamma   90.00
#
_symmetry.space_group_name_H-M   'P 1'
#
loop_
_entity.id
_entity.type
_entity.pdbx_description
1 polymer ?
#
loop_
_entity_poly.entity_id
_entity_poly.type
_entity_poly.pdbx_seq_one_letter_code
_entity_poly.pdbx_strand_id
1 'polypeptide(L)'
;MTTSLGLIRTVIVDNDETELQELVTGMHEAHIPVLPLRYSVDAGVIGVPDHKSLCIRLLFVDMNLADSSAPSPKDIAPTIAEVISAVVPLDNGPYALIFWSKHRYLVDEVLQILGERHAEIPTPIVVSALDKNDFKMPESADARKAWLEGLRNGIDSVVQTSPQLTALMAWEREIGRAASATLHALTKVLSPSIPWDIAKHADNLSAVLGRIAQEATGRKNAADRPDEAIHLGLQPMLVDNLERSSATADGIREMWMATMPQVKSNSPIAFGENGADRRLNAFYCVSEITAQIEKTDRGAFVAISNDHLSDDCFKSHFGKTVAELSEEFVDVSDLTRIQKSEIRKSVKWGFIEISADCDHAQRKSRLYRYVLAALVPNDREDNTKFKGMDGAITDRRHNAIYRMPEIELADGKPLVLFANFRYLLGLPAKASILGDVVLRIRSGILAELIHNYSRYVARPGVVSFSNES
;
A
#
# COMPACT_ATOMS: atom_id res chain seq x y z
N MET A 1 8.12 -20.10 12.31
CA MET A 1 8.95 -18.88 12.35
C MET A 1 9.58 -18.74 10.99
N THR A 2 9.22 -17.70 10.23
CA THR A 2 9.86 -17.39 8.94
C THR A 2 11.25 -16.83 9.22
N THR A 3 12.27 -17.56 8.78
CA THR A 3 13.70 -17.24 8.94
C THR A 3 14.19 -16.31 7.83
N SER A 4 13.47 -15.22 7.53
CA SER A 4 13.97 -14.21 6.59
C SER A 4 14.82 -13.20 7.37
N LEU A 5 16.15 -13.30 7.24
CA LEU A 5 17.11 -12.45 7.96
C LEU A 5 17.21 -11.02 7.41
N GLY A 6 16.51 -10.71 6.30
CA GLY A 6 16.45 -9.38 5.70
C GLY A 6 15.74 -9.38 4.35
N LEU A 7 15.51 -8.19 3.80
CA LEU A 7 14.93 -8.01 2.47
C LEU A 7 16.04 -8.11 1.40
N ILE A 8 15.83 -8.97 0.41
CA ILE A 8 16.73 -9.12 -0.74
C ILE A 8 16.29 -8.15 -1.83
N ARG A 9 17.18 -7.21 -2.19
CA ARG A 9 16.89 -6.13 -3.16
C ARG A 9 17.63 -6.26 -4.48
N THR A 10 18.75 -6.97 -4.50
CA THR A 10 19.58 -7.14 -5.69
C THR A 10 19.75 -8.63 -5.93
N VAL A 11 19.44 -9.09 -7.14
CA VAL A 11 19.64 -10.48 -7.55
C VAL A 11 20.45 -10.50 -8.84
N ILE A 12 21.38 -11.45 -8.94
CA ILE A 12 22.07 -11.79 -10.20
C ILE A 12 21.65 -13.20 -10.59
N VAL A 13 21.29 -13.38 -11.85
CA VAL A 13 21.00 -14.68 -12.45
C VAL A 13 21.93 -14.92 -13.63
N ASP A 14 22.74 -15.97 -13.55
CA ASP A 14 23.65 -16.39 -14.61
C ASP A 14 23.71 -17.94 -14.66
N ASN A 15 23.99 -18.52 -15.82
CA ASN A 15 24.19 -19.95 -15.99
C ASN A 15 25.66 -20.38 -15.76
N ASP A 16 26.61 -19.46 -15.99
CA ASP A 16 28.04 -19.68 -15.75
C ASP A 16 28.43 -19.29 -14.32
N GLU A 17 28.93 -20.27 -13.56
CA GLU A 17 29.32 -20.08 -12.16
C GLU A 17 30.51 -19.11 -12.02
N THR A 18 31.44 -19.12 -12.98
CA THR A 18 32.63 -18.27 -12.92
C THR A 18 32.24 -16.81 -13.12
N GLU A 19 31.46 -16.53 -14.16
CA GLU A 19 30.97 -15.18 -14.45
C GLU A 19 30.06 -14.66 -13.32
N LEU A 20 29.22 -15.53 -12.74
CA LEU A 20 28.41 -15.21 -11.57
C LEU A 20 29.28 -14.77 -10.38
N GLN A 21 30.33 -15.53 -10.05
CA GLN A 21 31.22 -15.20 -8.92
C GLN A 21 32.04 -13.94 -9.17
N GLU A 22 32.47 -13.68 -10.41
CA GLU A 22 33.16 -12.44 -10.77
C GLU A 22 32.27 -11.22 -10.51
N LEU A 23 31.01 -11.26 -10.97
CA LEU A 23 30.08 -10.16 -10.77
C LEU A 23 29.71 -9.99 -9.29
N VAL A 24 29.49 -11.08 -8.55
CA VAL A 24 29.25 -11.04 -7.10
C VAL A 24 30.41 -10.41 -6.36
N THR A 25 31.64 -10.79 -6.70
CA THR A 25 32.86 -10.21 -6.10
C THR A 25 32.93 -8.71 -6.37
N GLY A 26 32.66 -8.29 -7.61
CA GLY A 26 32.56 -6.88 -7.99
C GLY A 26 31.53 -6.10 -7.19
N MET A 27 30.32 -6.65 -7.06
CA MET A 27 29.23 -6.03 -6.29
C MET A 27 29.58 -5.89 -4.82
N HIS A 28 30.20 -6.90 -4.21
CA HIS A 28 30.61 -6.85 -2.80
C HIS A 28 31.70 -5.79 -2.56
N GLU A 29 32.69 -5.68 -3.46
CA GLU A 29 33.70 -4.62 -3.42
C GLU A 29 33.10 -3.24 -3.72
N ALA A 30 31.99 -3.20 -4.45
CA ALA A 30 31.17 -2.00 -4.62
C ALA A 30 30.28 -1.68 -3.40
N HIS A 31 30.28 -2.54 -2.37
CA HIS A 31 29.39 -2.47 -1.20
C HIS A 31 27.90 -2.57 -1.54
N ILE A 32 27.57 -3.35 -2.57
CA ILE A 32 26.22 -3.65 -3.00
C ILE A 32 25.92 -5.10 -2.58
N PRO A 33 25.05 -5.31 -1.58
CA PRO A 33 24.62 -6.66 -1.20
C PRO A 33 23.82 -7.28 -2.34
N VAL A 34 24.12 -8.54 -2.68
CA VAL A 34 23.48 -9.25 -3.79
C VAL A 34 23.23 -10.71 -3.46
N LEU A 35 22.12 -11.25 -3.98
CA LEU A 35 21.84 -12.69 -3.97
C LEU A 35 22.20 -13.27 -5.34
N PRO A 36 23.25 -14.11 -5.44
CA PRO A 36 23.51 -14.87 -6.65
C PRO A 36 22.57 -16.06 -6.77
N LEU A 37 22.00 -16.25 -7.95
CA LEU A 37 21.21 -17.42 -8.32
C LEU A 37 21.74 -18.01 -9.62
N ARG A 38 21.77 -19.34 -9.69
CA ARG A 38 22.21 -20.04 -10.88
C ARG A 38 21.01 -20.43 -11.74
N TYR A 39 21.15 -20.27 -13.05
CA TYR A 39 20.19 -20.79 -14.02
C TYR A 39 20.63 -22.14 -14.58
N SER A 40 19.66 -23.03 -14.81
CA SER A 40 19.84 -24.28 -15.53
C SER A 40 18.68 -24.47 -16.51
N VAL A 41 18.98 -24.88 -17.74
CA VAL A 41 17.95 -25.16 -18.76
C VAL A 41 16.93 -26.23 -18.29
N ASP A 42 17.37 -27.18 -17.46
CA ASP A 42 16.50 -28.27 -17.00
C ASP A 42 15.66 -27.89 -15.76
N ALA A 43 16.15 -26.98 -14.92
CA ALA A 43 15.60 -26.69 -13.61
C ALA A 43 15.15 -25.23 -13.41
N GLY A 44 15.35 -24.37 -14.40
CA GLY A 44 15.12 -22.94 -14.30
C GLY A 44 16.09 -22.27 -13.33
N VAL A 45 15.59 -21.29 -12.56
CA VAL A 45 16.37 -20.60 -11.53
C VAL A 45 16.45 -21.44 -10.26
N ILE A 46 17.66 -21.80 -9.86
CA ILE A 46 17.92 -22.67 -8.71
C ILE A 46 18.10 -21.83 -7.43
N GLY A 47 17.47 -22.26 -6.34
CA GLY A 47 17.72 -21.69 -5.01
C GLY A 47 16.99 -20.37 -4.73
N VAL A 48 15.93 -20.07 -5.49
CA VAL A 48 15.07 -18.91 -5.23
C VAL A 48 14.48 -19.02 -3.82
N PRO A 49 14.66 -18.01 -2.95
CA PRO A 49 14.09 -18.01 -1.61
C PRO A 49 12.57 -17.76 -1.63
N ASP A 50 11.93 -17.87 -0.47
CA ASP A 50 10.51 -17.49 -0.33
C ASP A 50 10.31 -16.04 -0.82
N HIS A 51 9.35 -15.86 -1.74
CA HIS A 51 8.98 -14.56 -2.33
C HIS A 51 8.71 -13.48 -1.28
N LYS A 52 8.26 -13.85 -0.07
CA LYS A 52 8.08 -12.91 1.06
C LYS A 52 9.38 -12.22 1.52
N SER A 53 10.53 -12.78 1.17
CA SER A 53 11.85 -12.22 1.48
C SER A 53 12.42 -11.39 0.32
N LEU A 54 11.77 -11.41 -0.85
CA LEU A 54 12.20 -10.73 -2.07
C LEU A 54 11.52 -9.37 -2.19
N CYS A 55 12.32 -8.32 -2.34
CA CYS A 55 11.89 -6.94 -2.59
C CYS A 55 12.81 -6.34 -3.66
N ILE A 56 12.78 -6.95 -4.85
CA ILE A 56 13.75 -6.71 -5.92
C ILE A 56 13.68 -5.26 -6.38
N ARG A 57 14.83 -4.58 -6.42
CA ARG A 57 15.02 -3.26 -7.02
C ARG A 57 15.97 -3.32 -8.20
N LEU A 58 16.92 -4.25 -8.19
CA LEU A 58 17.86 -4.52 -9.27
C LEU A 58 17.89 -6.01 -9.57
N LEU A 59 17.58 -6.38 -10.81
CA LEU A 59 17.68 -7.75 -11.31
C LEU A 59 18.70 -7.77 -12.45
N PHE A 60 19.86 -8.38 -12.20
CA PHE A 60 20.87 -8.62 -13.23
C PHE A 60 20.65 -10.00 -13.83
N VAL A 61 20.62 -10.10 -15.15
CA VAL A 61 20.38 -11.37 -15.85
C VAL A 61 21.29 -11.44 -17.06
N ASP A 62 21.98 -12.57 -17.26
CA ASP A 62 22.56 -12.83 -18.58
C ASP A 62 21.45 -13.00 -19.63
N MET A 63 21.65 -12.48 -20.83
CA MET A 63 20.73 -12.73 -21.93
C MET A 63 20.88 -14.15 -22.50
N ASN A 64 22.07 -14.76 -22.41
CA ASN A 64 22.35 -16.05 -23.04
C ASN A 64 22.32 -17.24 -22.06
N LEU A 65 21.33 -17.29 -21.19
CA LEU A 65 21.20 -18.32 -20.16
C LEU A 65 21.08 -19.76 -20.70
N ALA A 66 20.61 -19.92 -21.94
CA ALA A 66 20.54 -21.21 -22.63
C ALA A 66 21.87 -21.62 -23.30
N ASP A 67 22.93 -20.81 -23.18
CA ASP A 67 24.24 -21.00 -23.78
C ASP A 67 24.21 -21.27 -25.29
N SER A 68 23.39 -20.50 -26.02
CA SER A 68 23.32 -20.60 -27.48
C SER A 68 24.49 -19.86 -28.13
N SER A 69 25.12 -20.47 -29.13
CA SER A 69 26.18 -19.82 -29.91
C SER A 69 25.66 -18.69 -30.82
N ALA A 70 24.37 -18.71 -31.14
CA ALA A 70 23.69 -17.72 -31.97
C ALA A 70 22.31 -17.39 -31.37
N PRO A 71 22.26 -16.68 -30.23
CA PRO A 71 21.02 -16.44 -29.53
C PRO A 71 20.11 -15.51 -30.35
N SER A 72 18.83 -15.86 -30.44
CA SER A 72 17.82 -15.02 -31.08
C SER A 72 16.85 -14.43 -30.05
N PRO A 73 16.22 -13.28 -30.31
CA PRO A 73 15.24 -12.68 -29.38
C PRO A 73 14.08 -13.61 -29.02
N LYS A 74 13.68 -14.48 -29.96
CA LYS A 74 12.59 -15.45 -29.76
C LYS A 74 12.94 -16.57 -28.77
N ASP A 75 14.23 -16.86 -28.61
CA ASP A 75 14.73 -17.87 -27.68
C ASP A 75 15.06 -17.23 -26.32
N ILE A 76 15.56 -15.99 -26.33
CA ILE A 76 15.91 -15.23 -25.12
C ILE A 76 14.64 -14.85 -24.33
N ALA A 77 13.63 -14.27 -24.99
CA ALA A 77 12.48 -13.68 -24.29
C ALA A 77 11.73 -14.67 -23.38
N PRO A 78 11.40 -15.91 -23.79
CA PRO A 78 10.76 -16.88 -22.90
C PRO A 78 11.61 -17.21 -21.66
N THR A 79 12.93 -17.31 -21.84
CA THR A 79 13.88 -17.59 -20.76
C THR A 79 13.93 -16.43 -19.74
N ILE A 80 13.96 -15.19 -20.23
CA ILE A 80 13.92 -14.01 -19.36
C ILE A 80 12.56 -13.89 -18.64
N ALA A 81 11.46 -14.21 -19.31
CA ALA A 81 10.13 -14.25 -18.68
C ALA A 81 10.10 -15.26 -17.53
N GLU A 82 10.63 -16.46 -17.73
CA GLU A 82 10.75 -17.49 -16.69
C GLU A 82 11.56 -16.98 -15.48
N VAL A 83 12.70 -16.33 -15.72
CA VAL A 83 13.53 -15.75 -14.66
C VAL A 83 12.77 -14.67 -13.88
N ILE A 84 12.09 -13.75 -14.57
CA ILE A 84 11.32 -12.69 -13.91
C ILE A 84 10.19 -13.29 -13.07
N SER A 85 9.42 -14.25 -13.61
CA SER A 85 8.35 -14.91 -12.86
C SER A 85 8.87 -15.69 -11.64
N ALA A 86 10.07 -16.26 -11.73
CA ALA A 86 10.68 -16.97 -10.62
C ALA A 86 11.19 -16.02 -9.53
N VAL A 87 11.82 -14.90 -9.90
CA VAL A 87 12.60 -14.06 -8.97
C VAL A 87 11.88 -12.80 -8.52
N VAL A 88 10.97 -12.26 -9.32
CA VAL A 88 10.26 -11.00 -9.02
C VAL A 88 8.84 -11.33 -8.57
N PRO A 89 8.49 -11.11 -7.29
CA PRO A 89 7.12 -11.29 -6.81
C PRO A 89 6.12 -10.43 -7.60
N LEU A 90 4.88 -10.91 -7.75
CA LEU A 90 3.81 -10.15 -8.43
C LEU A 90 3.46 -8.85 -7.71
N ASP A 91 3.62 -8.81 -6.38
CA ASP A 91 3.42 -7.64 -5.52
C ASP A 91 4.72 -6.83 -5.31
N ASN A 92 5.76 -7.09 -6.10
CA ASN A 92 7.01 -6.34 -6.02
C ASN A 92 6.82 -4.89 -6.46
N GLY A 93 7.53 -3.98 -5.78
CA GLY A 93 7.62 -2.58 -6.19
C GLY A 93 8.40 -2.38 -7.50
N PRO A 94 8.59 -1.11 -7.92
CA PRO A 94 9.37 -0.80 -9.11
C PRO A 94 10.80 -1.34 -9.02
N TYR A 95 11.28 -1.90 -10.14
CA TYR A 95 12.62 -2.48 -10.24
C TYR A 95 13.24 -2.22 -11.61
N ALA A 96 14.57 -2.29 -11.68
CA ALA A 96 15.33 -2.28 -12.92
C ALA A 96 15.72 -3.70 -13.35
N LEU A 97 15.54 -4.00 -14.64
CA LEU A 97 16.11 -5.17 -15.29
C LEU A 97 17.41 -4.76 -15.98
N ILE A 98 18.50 -5.46 -15.65
CA ILE A 98 19.84 -5.15 -16.15
C ILE A 98 20.37 -6.38 -16.87
N PHE A 99 20.48 -6.28 -18.19
CA PHE A 99 21.11 -7.33 -18.97
C PHE A 99 22.62 -7.23 -18.85
N TRP A 100 23.26 -8.29 -18.38
CA TRP A 100 24.71 -8.43 -18.40
C TRP A 100 25.07 -9.26 -19.63
N SER A 101 25.36 -8.64 -20.77
CA SER A 101 25.53 -9.40 -22.02
C SER A 101 26.38 -8.73 -23.09
N LYS A 102 27.08 -9.56 -23.87
CA LYS A 102 27.72 -9.17 -25.14
C LYS A 102 26.71 -8.95 -26.28
N HIS A 103 25.45 -9.39 -26.11
CA HIS A 103 24.38 -9.34 -27.12
C HIS A 103 23.41 -8.17 -26.91
N ARG A 104 23.88 -7.03 -26.35
CA ARG A 104 23.04 -5.86 -26.03
C ARG A 104 22.23 -5.29 -27.19
N TYR A 105 22.63 -5.56 -28.44
CA TYR A 105 21.89 -5.15 -29.63
C TYR A 105 20.54 -5.89 -29.81
N LEU A 106 20.29 -6.97 -29.07
CA LEU A 106 19.04 -7.73 -29.10
C LEU A 106 18.00 -7.25 -28.09
N VAL A 107 18.34 -6.31 -27.20
CA VAL A 107 17.50 -5.93 -26.04
C VAL A 107 16.13 -5.43 -26.48
N ASP A 108 16.06 -4.51 -27.43
CA ASP A 108 14.80 -3.89 -27.86
C ASP A 108 13.82 -4.93 -28.44
N GLU A 109 14.31 -5.86 -29.27
CA GLU A 109 13.49 -6.95 -29.82
C GLU A 109 13.01 -7.94 -28.75
N VAL A 110 13.87 -8.24 -27.76
CA VAL A 110 13.48 -9.08 -26.61
C VAL A 110 12.37 -8.40 -25.80
N LEU A 111 12.49 -7.11 -25.51
CA LEU A 111 11.48 -6.34 -24.78
C LEU A 111 10.15 -6.28 -25.52
N GLN A 112 10.19 -6.13 -26.85
CA GLN A 112 8.98 -6.18 -27.66
C GLN A 112 8.26 -7.54 -27.51
N ILE A 113 8.99 -8.64 -27.61
CA ILE A 113 8.41 -9.99 -27.47
C ILE A 113 7.85 -10.21 -26.06
N LEU A 114 8.55 -9.74 -25.02
CA LEU A 114 8.08 -9.81 -23.64
C LEU A 114 6.76 -9.04 -23.47
N GLY A 115 6.68 -7.81 -23.97
CA GLY A 115 5.47 -7.00 -23.88
C GLY A 115 4.27 -7.59 -24.63
N GLU A 116 4.50 -8.25 -25.76
CA GLU A 116 3.44 -8.87 -26.57
C GLU A 116 2.96 -10.22 -26.02
N ARG A 117 3.85 -11.02 -25.41
CA ARG A 117 3.59 -12.44 -25.10
C ARG A 117 3.55 -12.78 -23.61
N HIS A 118 4.05 -11.89 -22.76
CA HIS A 118 4.25 -12.13 -21.32
C HIS A 118 3.75 -10.94 -20.49
N ALA A 119 2.57 -10.41 -20.80
CA ALA A 119 2.00 -9.24 -20.11
C ALA A 119 1.65 -9.50 -18.63
N GLU A 120 1.63 -10.76 -18.21
CA GLU A 120 1.35 -11.20 -16.85
C GLU A 120 2.54 -11.08 -15.88
N ILE A 121 3.77 -10.93 -16.38
CA ILE A 121 4.97 -10.85 -15.53
C ILE A 121 5.17 -9.43 -14.99
N PRO A 122 5.79 -9.26 -13.81
CA PRO A 122 6.12 -7.94 -13.27
C PRO A 122 6.97 -7.12 -14.25
N THR A 123 6.43 -5.99 -14.71
CA THR A 123 7.10 -5.13 -15.69
C THR A 123 8.16 -4.27 -15.01
N PRO A 124 9.42 -4.24 -15.51
CA PRO A 124 10.46 -3.35 -14.98
C PRO A 124 10.13 -1.89 -15.33
N ILE A 125 10.49 -0.95 -14.44
CA ILE A 125 10.35 0.50 -14.73
C ILE A 125 11.52 1.06 -15.54
N VAL A 126 12.66 0.36 -15.50
CA VAL A 126 13.87 0.65 -16.27
C VAL A 126 14.46 -0.64 -16.79
N VAL A 127 14.91 -0.63 -18.05
CA VAL A 127 15.74 -1.69 -18.61
C VAL A 127 17.05 -1.08 -19.08
N SER A 128 18.16 -1.74 -18.77
CA SER A 128 19.47 -1.36 -19.28
C SER A 128 20.31 -2.58 -19.61
N ALA A 129 21.43 -2.38 -20.32
CA ALA A 129 22.37 -3.42 -20.66
C ALA A 129 23.80 -2.98 -20.39
N LEU A 130 24.53 -3.80 -19.63
CA LEU A 130 25.95 -3.68 -19.36
C LEU A 130 26.71 -4.69 -20.23
N ASP A 131 27.75 -4.23 -20.92
CA ASP A 131 28.55 -5.08 -21.80
C ASP A 131 29.51 -5.94 -20.97
N LYS A 132 29.49 -7.28 -21.16
CA LYS A 132 30.37 -8.18 -20.41
C LYS A 132 31.87 -7.83 -20.58
N ASN A 133 32.24 -7.27 -21.72
CA ASN A 133 33.64 -6.90 -21.98
C ASN A 133 34.12 -5.73 -21.12
N ASP A 134 33.21 -4.83 -20.73
CA ASP A 134 33.54 -3.63 -19.97
C ASP A 134 33.75 -3.93 -18.47
N PHE A 135 33.25 -5.07 -17.97
CA PHE A 135 33.39 -5.43 -16.56
C PHE A 135 33.96 -6.83 -16.29
N LYS A 136 34.95 -7.25 -17.09
CA LYS A 136 35.85 -8.34 -16.68
C LYS A 136 36.76 -7.88 -15.55
N MET A 137 36.79 -8.63 -14.45
CA MET A 137 37.59 -8.25 -13.28
C MET A 137 39.10 -8.31 -13.64
N PRO A 138 39.84 -7.19 -13.55
CA PRO A 138 41.25 -7.18 -13.91
C PRO A 138 42.12 -7.83 -12.83
N GLU A 139 43.20 -8.49 -13.25
CA GLU A 139 44.13 -9.18 -12.33
C GLU A 139 45.00 -8.21 -11.50
N SER A 140 45.24 -6.98 -11.97
CA SER A 140 46.09 -6.02 -11.26
C SER A 140 45.30 -5.14 -10.29
N ALA A 141 45.87 -4.88 -9.11
CA ALA A 141 45.22 -4.11 -8.05
C ALA A 141 44.86 -2.67 -8.47
N ASP A 142 45.71 -2.00 -9.25
CA ASP A 142 45.47 -0.63 -9.72
C ASP A 142 44.34 -0.56 -10.75
N ALA A 143 44.28 -1.53 -11.68
CA ALA A 143 43.18 -1.63 -12.64
C ALA A 143 41.87 -2.01 -11.93
N ARG A 144 41.93 -2.80 -10.85
CA ARG A 144 40.77 -3.20 -10.06
C ARG A 144 40.04 -2.02 -9.44
N LYS A 145 40.77 -1.02 -8.92
CA LYS A 145 40.15 0.19 -8.37
C LYS A 145 39.38 0.97 -9.44
N ALA A 146 39.99 1.21 -10.60
CA ALA A 146 39.34 1.91 -11.71
C ALA A 146 38.13 1.13 -12.25
N TRP A 147 38.24 -0.19 -12.30
CA TRP A 147 37.14 -1.09 -12.68
C TRP A 147 35.97 -1.03 -11.68
N LEU A 148 36.24 -1.04 -10.37
CA LEU A 148 35.19 -0.89 -9.34
C LEU A 148 34.47 0.45 -9.44
N GLU A 149 35.20 1.53 -9.71
CA GLU A 149 34.59 2.84 -9.97
C GLU A 149 33.73 2.79 -11.25
N GLY A 150 34.19 2.12 -12.30
CA GLY A 150 33.42 1.86 -13.51
C GLY A 150 32.13 1.09 -13.26
N LEU A 151 32.19 -0.01 -12.48
CA LEU A 151 31.02 -0.81 -12.08
C LEU A 151 30.01 0.01 -11.30
N ARG A 152 30.46 0.78 -10.29
CA ARG A 152 29.61 1.68 -9.52
C ARG A 152 28.94 2.72 -10.43
N ASN A 153 29.72 3.39 -11.28
CA ASN A 153 29.20 4.39 -12.21
C ASN A 153 28.22 3.79 -13.22
N GLY A 154 28.48 2.56 -13.70
CA GLY A 154 27.59 1.82 -14.58
C GLY A 154 26.24 1.57 -13.92
N ILE A 155 26.23 1.01 -12.70
CA ILE A 155 25.01 0.76 -11.93
C ILE A 155 24.28 2.06 -11.60
N ASP A 156 25.01 3.08 -11.15
CA ASP A 156 24.46 4.40 -10.85
C ASP A 156 23.82 5.02 -12.08
N SER A 157 24.43 4.87 -13.27
CA SER A 157 23.85 5.37 -14.53
C SER A 157 22.53 4.68 -14.89
N VAL A 158 22.42 3.37 -14.63
CA VAL A 158 21.16 2.65 -14.81
C VAL A 158 20.10 3.19 -13.87
N VAL A 159 20.41 3.30 -12.58
CA VAL A 159 19.44 3.76 -11.57
C VAL A 159 19.00 5.21 -11.87
N GLN A 160 19.95 6.07 -12.25
CA GLN A 160 19.71 7.48 -12.59
C GLN A 160 18.94 7.65 -13.91
N THR A 161 18.82 6.62 -14.74
CA THR A 161 17.96 6.65 -15.94
C THR A 161 16.49 6.88 -15.56
N SER A 162 16.07 6.47 -14.34
CA SER A 162 14.76 6.81 -13.78
C SER A 162 14.90 7.59 -12.46
N PRO A 163 14.53 8.88 -12.44
CA PRO A 163 14.38 9.64 -11.21
C PRO A 163 13.41 8.98 -10.23
N GLN A 164 12.33 8.35 -10.73
CA GLN A 164 11.33 7.66 -9.93
C GLN A 164 11.93 6.48 -9.16
N LEU A 165 12.66 5.59 -9.85
CA LEU A 165 13.32 4.46 -9.20
C LEU A 165 14.36 4.95 -8.19
N THR A 166 15.17 5.95 -8.57
CA THR A 166 16.18 6.56 -7.70
C THR A 166 15.56 7.09 -6.40
N ALA A 167 14.47 7.87 -6.50
CA ALA A 167 13.81 8.48 -5.35
C ALA A 167 13.14 7.44 -4.44
N LEU A 168 12.49 6.41 -5.01
CA LEU A 168 11.86 5.35 -4.22
C LEU A 168 12.89 4.48 -3.49
N MET A 169 14.01 4.13 -4.15
CA MET A 169 15.12 3.44 -3.48
C MET A 169 15.79 4.31 -2.41
N ALA A 170 15.88 5.63 -2.63
CA ALA A 170 16.38 6.56 -1.63
C ALA A 170 15.44 6.60 -0.40
N TRP A 171 14.14 6.70 -0.61
CA TRP A 171 13.12 6.67 0.44
C TRP A 171 13.18 5.39 1.28
N GLU A 172 13.32 4.22 0.65
CA GLU A 172 13.50 2.97 1.38
C GLU A 172 14.76 2.95 2.25
N ARG A 173 15.86 3.51 1.75
CA ARG A 173 17.12 3.63 2.49
C ARG A 173 16.94 4.56 3.69
N GLU A 174 16.20 5.66 3.54
CA GLU A 174 15.90 6.58 4.65
C GLU A 174 15.04 5.92 5.72
N ILE A 175 14.02 5.15 5.33
CA ILE A 175 13.22 4.35 6.29
C ILE A 175 14.12 3.36 7.04
N GLY A 176 15.01 2.65 6.33
CA GLY A 176 15.95 1.72 6.96
C GLY A 176 16.87 2.41 7.99
N ARG A 177 17.37 3.59 7.66
CA ARG A 177 18.17 4.42 8.59
C ARG A 177 17.35 4.89 9.78
N ALA A 178 16.12 5.36 9.56
CA ALA A 178 15.22 5.80 10.62
C ALA A 178 14.83 4.66 11.57
N ALA A 179 14.59 3.46 11.03
CA ALA A 179 14.36 2.26 11.83
C ALA A 179 15.60 1.90 12.67
N SER A 180 16.80 1.91 12.08
CA SER A 180 18.05 1.68 12.82
C SER A 180 18.28 2.72 13.91
N ALA A 181 17.99 4.00 13.64
CA ALA A 181 18.11 5.08 14.62
C ALA A 181 17.09 4.92 15.77
N THR A 182 15.89 4.43 15.47
CA THR A 182 14.86 4.12 16.47
C THR A 182 15.34 3.01 17.40
N LEU A 183 15.88 1.91 16.85
CA LEU A 183 16.45 0.82 17.65
C LEU A 183 17.63 1.30 18.50
N HIS A 184 18.52 2.11 17.92
CA HIS A 184 19.62 2.71 18.67
C HIS A 184 19.12 3.58 19.83
N ALA A 185 18.11 4.42 19.61
CA ALA A 185 17.50 5.26 20.65
C ALA A 185 16.91 4.42 21.80
N LEU A 186 16.23 3.30 21.48
CA LEU A 186 15.74 2.36 22.50
C LEU A 186 16.88 1.79 23.35
N THR A 187 17.96 1.34 22.71
CA THR A 187 19.12 0.79 23.44
C THR A 187 19.84 1.83 24.30
N LYS A 188 19.83 3.10 23.87
CA LYS A 188 20.43 4.22 24.62
C LYS A 188 19.67 4.58 25.89
N VAL A 189 18.36 4.32 25.95
CA VAL A 189 17.54 4.55 27.16
C VAL A 189 17.84 3.51 28.24
N LEU A 190 18.36 2.34 27.87
CA LEU A 190 18.73 1.31 28.84
C LEU A 190 19.84 1.83 29.75
N SER A 191 19.62 1.78 31.06
CA SER A 191 20.65 2.14 32.03
C SER A 191 21.90 1.28 31.80
N PRO A 192 23.12 1.82 32.03
CA PRO A 192 24.34 1.03 31.95
C PRO A 192 24.21 -0.18 32.88
N SER A 193 24.15 -1.37 32.30
CA SER A 193 24.25 -2.63 33.04
C SER A 193 25.73 -2.92 33.29
N ILE A 194 26.01 -3.92 34.12
CA ILE A 194 27.36 -4.50 34.19
C ILE A 194 27.77 -4.85 32.75
N PRO A 195 28.93 -4.36 32.25
CA PRO A 195 29.37 -4.67 30.91
C PRO A 195 29.30 -6.17 30.63
N TRP A 196 28.75 -6.54 29.47
CA TRP A 196 28.63 -7.93 29.00
C TRP A 196 27.66 -8.84 29.76
N ASP A 197 26.80 -8.32 30.64
CA ASP A 197 25.67 -9.09 31.15
C ASP A 197 24.53 -9.14 30.12
N ILE A 198 24.66 -10.08 29.18
CA ILE A 198 23.74 -10.25 28.04
C ILE A 198 22.31 -10.53 28.52
N ALA A 199 22.15 -11.37 29.55
CA ALA A 199 20.84 -11.72 30.09
C ALA A 199 20.17 -10.48 30.70
N LYS A 200 20.91 -9.71 31.51
CA LYS A 200 20.37 -8.48 32.09
C LYS A 200 20.02 -7.43 31.05
N HIS A 201 20.83 -7.34 29.98
CA HIS A 201 20.54 -6.45 28.86
C HIS A 201 19.23 -6.83 28.15
N ALA A 202 19.03 -8.12 27.88
CA ALA A 202 17.81 -8.65 27.29
C ALA A 202 16.57 -8.40 28.18
N ASP A 203 16.70 -8.62 29.50
CA ASP A 203 15.63 -8.36 30.46
C ASP A 203 15.24 -6.87 30.50
N ASN A 204 16.24 -5.98 30.51
CA ASN A 204 15.99 -4.54 30.51
C ASN A 204 15.30 -4.09 29.22
N LEU A 205 15.72 -4.61 28.06
CA LEU A 205 15.08 -4.33 26.78
C LEU A 205 13.63 -4.83 26.76
N SER A 206 13.38 -6.04 27.24
CA SER A 206 12.04 -6.61 27.39
C SER A 206 11.13 -5.72 28.25
N ALA A 207 11.65 -5.20 29.37
CA ALA A 207 10.91 -4.29 30.24
C ALA A 207 10.57 -2.96 29.54
N VAL A 208 11.51 -2.37 28.78
CA VAL A 208 11.25 -1.13 28.02
C VAL A 208 10.19 -1.35 26.94
N LEU A 209 10.31 -2.41 26.14
CA LEU A 209 9.33 -2.74 25.11
C LEU A 209 7.94 -2.97 25.71
N GLY A 210 7.85 -3.72 26.81
CA GLY A 210 6.60 -3.94 27.53
C GLY A 210 5.98 -2.64 28.05
N ARG A 211 6.79 -1.69 28.54
CA ARG A 211 6.30 -0.37 28.96
C ARG A 211 5.80 0.46 27.80
N ILE A 212 6.52 0.52 26.69
CA ILE A 212 6.08 1.24 25.47
C ILE A 212 4.72 0.72 25.01
N ALA A 213 4.54 -0.60 24.91
CA ALA A 213 3.29 -1.22 24.51
C ALA A 213 2.13 -0.88 25.48
N GLN A 214 2.38 -0.95 26.79
CA GLN A 214 1.37 -0.64 27.83
C GLN A 214 0.93 0.81 27.81
N GLU A 215 1.86 1.76 27.63
CA GLU A 215 1.53 3.19 27.57
C GLU A 215 0.82 3.55 26.26
N ALA A 216 1.16 2.88 25.14
CA ALA A 216 0.54 3.15 23.84
C ALA A 216 -0.94 2.72 23.76
N THR A 217 -1.31 1.60 24.39
CA THR A 217 -2.65 1.00 24.21
C THR A 217 -3.39 0.65 25.51
N GLY A 218 -2.74 0.77 26.66
CA GLY A 218 -3.22 0.30 27.95
C GLY A 218 -2.90 -1.17 28.22
N ARG A 219 -2.78 -1.55 29.50
CA ARG A 219 -2.29 -2.89 29.93
C ARG A 219 -3.01 -4.08 29.31
N LYS A 220 -4.35 -4.00 29.19
CA LYS A 220 -5.16 -5.11 28.69
C LYS A 220 -4.99 -5.28 27.17
N ASN A 221 -5.03 -4.19 26.41
CA ASN A 221 -4.85 -4.25 24.96
C ASN A 221 -3.42 -4.67 24.59
N ALA A 222 -2.42 -4.19 25.32
CA ALA A 222 -1.03 -4.61 25.13
C ALA A 222 -0.80 -6.11 25.41
N ALA A 223 -1.59 -6.71 26.32
CA ALA A 223 -1.53 -8.15 26.58
C ALA A 223 -2.26 -8.98 25.50
N ASP A 224 -3.40 -8.48 25.01
CA ASP A 224 -4.22 -9.17 24.01
C ASP A 224 -3.61 -9.07 22.59
N ARG A 225 -3.00 -7.92 22.24
CA ARG A 225 -2.46 -7.56 20.91
C ARG A 225 -1.07 -6.88 21.03
N PRO A 226 -0.04 -7.62 21.50
CA PRO A 226 1.27 -7.04 21.83
C PRO A 226 2.02 -6.48 20.62
N ASP A 227 1.83 -7.08 19.44
CA ASP A 227 2.37 -6.66 18.15
C ASP A 227 1.85 -5.27 17.74
N GLU A 228 0.54 -5.07 17.75
CA GLU A 228 -0.05 -3.76 17.45
C GLU A 228 0.36 -2.69 18.47
N ALA A 229 0.38 -3.07 19.74
CA ALA A 229 0.74 -2.16 20.82
C ALA A 229 2.19 -1.67 20.71
N ILE A 230 3.13 -2.56 20.39
CA ILE A 230 4.52 -2.14 20.20
C ILE A 230 4.70 -1.32 18.93
N HIS A 231 4.02 -1.67 17.83
CA HIS A 231 4.07 -0.88 16.60
C HIS A 231 3.54 0.54 16.81
N LEU A 232 2.40 0.69 17.49
CA LEU A 232 1.84 2.00 17.82
C LEU A 232 2.77 2.82 18.72
N GLY A 233 3.41 2.18 19.70
CA GLY A 233 4.33 2.86 20.61
C GLY A 233 5.66 3.27 19.96
N LEU A 234 6.16 2.51 18.98
CA LEU A 234 7.40 2.82 18.26
C LEU A 234 7.20 3.79 17.10
N GLN A 235 5.99 3.87 16.54
CA GLN A 235 5.70 4.69 15.36
C GLN A 235 6.11 6.17 15.53
N PRO A 236 5.85 6.87 16.65
CA PRO A 236 6.27 8.26 16.81
C PRO A 236 7.79 8.45 16.73
N MET A 237 8.57 7.51 17.28
CA MET A 237 10.04 7.55 17.22
C MET A 237 10.55 7.30 15.80
N LEU A 238 9.92 6.38 15.08
CA LEU A 238 10.25 6.11 13.68
C LEU A 238 10.01 7.34 12.81
N VAL A 239 8.84 7.98 12.97
CA VAL A 239 8.45 9.17 12.22
C VAL A 239 9.39 10.34 12.51
N ASP A 240 9.69 10.62 13.80
CA ASP A 240 10.65 11.67 14.18
C ASP A 240 12.04 11.45 13.56
N ASN A 241 12.53 10.20 13.56
CA ASN A 241 13.82 9.89 12.94
C ASN A 241 13.80 10.02 11.41
N LEU A 242 12.68 9.70 10.76
CA LEU A 242 12.51 9.85 9.32
C LEU A 242 12.45 11.33 8.91
N GLU A 243 11.72 12.15 9.66
CA GLU A 243 11.64 13.60 9.46
C GLU A 243 13.01 14.26 9.66
N ARG A 244 13.77 13.84 10.68
CA ARG A 244 15.15 14.31 10.91
C ARG A 244 16.11 13.92 9.78
N SER A 245 15.99 12.69 9.26
CA SER A 245 16.78 12.24 8.09
C SER A 245 16.52 13.15 6.89
N SER A 246 15.24 13.37 6.59
CA SER A 246 14.82 14.19 5.44
C SER A 246 15.29 15.64 5.55
N ALA A 247 15.31 16.20 6.77
CA ALA A 247 15.72 17.58 7.02
C ALA A 247 17.23 17.83 6.94
N THR A 248 18.04 16.78 7.09
CA THR A 248 19.52 16.90 7.20
C THR A 248 20.27 16.40 5.98
N ALA A 249 19.58 15.76 5.03
CA ALA A 249 20.18 15.19 3.84
C ALA A 249 20.18 16.16 2.66
N ASP A 250 21.37 16.43 2.12
CA ASP A 250 21.58 17.26 0.94
C ASP A 250 20.97 16.61 -0.32
N GLY A 251 20.38 17.41 -1.21
CA GLY A 251 19.94 16.95 -2.54
C GLY A 251 18.61 16.18 -2.59
N ILE A 252 17.99 15.85 -1.45
CA ILE A 252 16.71 15.11 -1.41
C ILE A 252 15.59 15.88 -2.09
N ARG A 253 15.52 17.18 -1.84
CA ARG A 253 14.49 18.04 -2.44
C ARG A 253 14.62 18.06 -3.96
N GLU A 254 15.83 18.26 -4.46
CA GLU A 254 16.15 18.28 -5.89
C GLU A 254 15.79 16.94 -6.55
N MET A 255 16.11 15.82 -5.90
CA MET A 255 15.76 14.47 -6.35
C MET A 255 14.24 14.28 -6.50
N TRP A 256 13.46 14.66 -5.49
CA TRP A 256 12.00 14.56 -5.56
C TRP A 256 11.39 15.54 -6.57
N MET A 257 11.96 16.74 -6.71
CA MET A 257 11.52 17.70 -7.73
C MET A 257 11.82 17.23 -9.15
N ALA A 258 12.91 16.50 -9.37
CA ALA A 258 13.20 15.85 -10.65
C ALA A 258 12.26 14.66 -10.91
N THR A 259 11.83 13.97 -9.85
CA THR A 259 10.90 12.83 -9.92
C THR A 259 9.46 13.27 -10.22
N MET A 260 9.05 14.41 -9.68
CA MET A 260 7.68 14.93 -9.77
C MET A 260 7.69 16.34 -10.37
N PRO A 261 8.11 16.52 -11.64
CA PRO A 261 8.28 17.85 -12.23
C PRO A 261 6.97 18.66 -12.27
N GLN A 262 5.83 17.96 -12.36
CA GLN A 262 4.49 18.55 -12.39
C GLN A 262 4.09 19.23 -11.07
N VAL A 263 4.74 18.93 -9.94
CA VAL A 263 4.43 19.55 -8.63
C VAL A 263 4.69 21.07 -8.63
N LYS A 264 5.53 21.57 -9.54
CA LYS A 264 5.74 23.00 -9.73
C LYS A 264 4.58 23.70 -10.45
N SER A 265 3.69 22.95 -11.08
CA SER A 265 2.56 23.49 -11.82
C SER A 265 1.44 23.87 -10.87
N ASN A 266 0.76 24.99 -11.15
CA ASN A 266 -0.47 25.36 -10.46
C ASN A 266 -1.71 24.61 -11.00
N SER A 267 -1.54 23.80 -12.04
CA SER A 267 -2.63 22.99 -12.60
C SER A 267 -2.81 21.71 -11.77
N PRO A 268 -4.05 21.26 -11.53
CA PRO A 268 -4.30 19.96 -10.92
C PRO A 268 -3.61 18.84 -11.71
N ILE A 269 -2.97 17.91 -11.00
CA ILE A 269 -2.40 16.71 -11.61
C ILE A 269 -3.55 15.72 -11.84
N ALA A 270 -3.88 15.48 -13.10
CA ALA A 270 -4.90 14.52 -13.48
C ALA A 270 -4.33 13.10 -13.52
N PHE A 271 -5.09 12.13 -13.01
CA PHE A 271 -4.84 10.71 -13.27
C PHE A 271 -5.41 10.33 -14.64
N GLY A 272 -4.83 9.30 -15.27
CA GLY A 272 -5.43 8.70 -16.47
C GLY A 272 -6.72 7.93 -16.14
N GLU A 273 -7.48 7.55 -17.16
CA GLU A 273 -8.78 6.85 -17.02
C GLU A 273 -8.68 5.37 -16.60
N ASN A 274 -7.58 4.96 -15.97
CA ASN A 274 -7.30 3.57 -15.60
C ASN A 274 -7.66 3.21 -14.15
N GLY A 275 -8.37 4.10 -13.43
CA GLY A 275 -8.80 3.89 -12.04
C GLY A 275 -7.71 4.01 -10.97
N ALA A 276 -6.52 4.53 -11.31
CA ALA A 276 -5.42 4.66 -10.36
C ALA A 276 -5.76 5.57 -9.16
N ASP A 277 -6.51 6.64 -9.39
CA ASP A 277 -7.07 7.53 -8.38
C ASP A 277 -7.96 6.79 -7.37
N ARG A 278 -8.84 5.91 -7.84
CA ARG A 278 -9.75 5.12 -7.00
C ARG A 278 -9.00 4.09 -6.16
N ARG A 279 -8.01 3.41 -6.75
CA ARG A 279 -7.13 2.49 -6.00
C ARG A 279 -6.30 3.24 -4.95
N LEU A 280 -5.82 4.44 -5.27
CA LEU A 280 -5.10 5.29 -4.33
C LEU A 280 -6.00 5.75 -3.17
N ASN A 281 -7.24 6.16 -3.49
CA ASN A 281 -8.23 6.46 -2.46
C ASN A 281 -8.51 5.24 -1.58
N ALA A 282 -8.64 4.04 -2.15
CA ALA A 282 -8.85 2.82 -1.36
C ALA A 282 -7.70 2.62 -0.36
N PHE A 283 -6.45 2.78 -0.81
CA PHE A 283 -5.26 2.67 0.04
C PHE A 283 -5.28 3.64 1.23
N TYR A 284 -5.62 4.92 1.00
CA TYR A 284 -5.62 5.96 2.03
C TYR A 284 -6.89 5.99 2.90
N CYS A 285 -8.02 5.54 2.37
CA CYS A 285 -9.32 5.71 3.02
C CYS A 285 -9.78 4.47 3.78
N VAL A 286 -9.44 3.26 3.30
CA VAL A 286 -9.98 2.01 3.83
C VAL A 286 -8.90 0.92 4.00
N SER A 287 -9.27 -0.13 4.73
CA SER A 287 -8.52 -1.38 4.88
C SER A 287 -9.46 -2.54 4.57
N GLU A 288 -9.09 -3.36 3.60
CA GLU A 288 -9.81 -4.60 3.22
C GLU A 288 -9.46 -5.79 4.12
N ILE A 289 -8.41 -5.67 4.95
CA ILE A 289 -8.05 -6.70 5.92
C ILE A 289 -9.09 -6.71 7.04
N THR A 290 -9.96 -7.71 7.05
CA THR A 290 -11.06 -7.84 8.01
C THR A 290 -10.90 -8.97 9.02
N ALA A 291 -10.00 -9.93 8.78
CA ALA A 291 -9.86 -11.14 9.61
C ALA A 291 -9.54 -10.88 11.10
N GLN A 292 -9.00 -9.70 11.41
CA GLN A 292 -8.62 -9.28 12.77
C GLN A 292 -9.44 -8.08 13.27
N ILE A 293 -10.48 -7.69 12.52
CA ILE A 293 -11.32 -6.54 12.82
C ILE A 293 -12.64 -7.02 13.41
N GLU A 294 -12.94 -6.59 14.62
CA GLU A 294 -14.22 -6.86 15.27
C GLU A 294 -15.29 -5.89 14.80
N LYS A 295 -16.57 -6.28 14.90
CA LYS A 295 -17.73 -5.42 14.57
C LYS A 295 -17.77 -4.15 15.43
N THR A 296 -17.10 -4.18 16.57
CA THR A 296 -16.99 -3.11 17.56
C THR A 296 -15.77 -2.22 17.35
N ASP A 297 -14.89 -2.58 16.42
CA ASP A 297 -13.70 -1.78 16.13
C ASP A 297 -14.08 -0.50 15.41
N ARG A 298 -13.41 0.58 15.79
CA ARG A 298 -13.71 1.90 15.27
C ARG A 298 -13.45 1.97 13.76
N GLY A 299 -14.43 2.51 13.03
CA GLY A 299 -14.40 2.61 11.58
C GLY A 299 -14.80 1.32 10.85
N ALA A 300 -15.12 0.23 11.55
CA ALA A 300 -15.60 -0.99 10.91
C ALA A 300 -16.92 -0.69 10.15
N PHE A 301 -16.93 -1.02 8.85
CA PHE A 301 -18.16 -1.14 8.09
C PHE A 301 -18.68 -2.57 8.29
N VAL A 302 -19.80 -2.68 8.98
CA VAL A 302 -20.45 -3.95 9.31
C VAL A 302 -21.69 -4.09 8.44
N ALA A 303 -21.75 -5.12 7.60
CA ALA A 303 -22.93 -5.36 6.76
C ALA A 303 -24.18 -5.57 7.62
N ILE A 304 -25.35 -5.18 7.11
CA ILE A 304 -26.61 -5.60 7.73
C ILE A 304 -26.78 -7.10 7.48
N SER A 305 -27.13 -7.86 8.51
CA SER A 305 -27.41 -9.29 8.37
C SER A 305 -28.50 -9.54 7.33
N ASN A 306 -28.36 -10.59 6.51
CA ASN A 306 -29.33 -10.92 5.46
C ASN A 306 -30.75 -11.14 6.01
N ASP A 307 -30.87 -11.67 7.23
CA ASP A 307 -32.17 -11.86 7.91
C ASP A 307 -32.88 -10.54 8.25
N HIS A 308 -32.14 -9.43 8.20
CA HIS A 308 -32.61 -8.08 8.50
C HIS A 308 -32.69 -7.17 7.27
N LEU A 309 -32.40 -7.68 6.07
CA LEU A 309 -32.53 -6.98 4.79
C LEU A 309 -33.96 -7.13 4.20
N SER A 310 -34.95 -6.63 4.94
CA SER A 310 -36.35 -6.63 4.51
C SER A 310 -37.02 -5.28 4.70
N ASP A 311 -38.06 -4.99 3.92
CA ASP A 311 -38.83 -3.75 4.04
C ASP A 311 -39.46 -3.58 5.42
N ASP A 312 -39.90 -4.67 6.05
CA ASP A 312 -40.46 -4.62 7.41
C ASP A 312 -39.40 -4.24 8.44
N CYS A 313 -38.20 -4.83 8.34
CA CYS A 313 -37.10 -4.50 9.23
C CYS A 313 -36.63 -3.04 9.04
N PHE A 314 -36.49 -2.59 7.79
CA PHE A 314 -36.09 -1.23 7.48
C PHE A 314 -37.15 -0.21 7.91
N LYS A 315 -38.44 -0.49 7.70
CA LYS A 315 -39.52 0.39 8.21
C LYS A 315 -39.48 0.47 9.73
N SER A 316 -39.26 -0.65 10.41
CA SER A 316 -39.19 -0.69 11.87
C SER A 316 -38.01 0.07 12.46
N HIS A 317 -36.83 0.04 11.81
CA HIS A 317 -35.61 0.66 12.34
C HIS A 317 -35.36 2.08 11.81
N PHE A 318 -35.81 2.38 10.59
CA PHE A 318 -35.47 3.62 9.87
C PHE A 318 -36.70 4.38 9.33
N GLY A 319 -37.91 3.84 9.49
CA GLY A 319 -39.15 4.47 9.03
C GLY A 319 -39.35 4.46 7.51
N LYS A 320 -38.54 3.72 6.76
CA LYS A 320 -38.58 3.65 5.28
C LYS A 320 -38.37 2.22 4.79
N THR A 321 -38.89 1.88 3.61
CA THR A 321 -38.52 0.65 2.88
C THR A 321 -37.06 0.67 2.45
N VAL A 322 -36.52 -0.49 2.06
CA VAL A 322 -35.19 -0.58 1.44
C VAL A 322 -35.13 0.27 0.17
N ALA A 323 -36.20 0.25 -0.63
CA ALA A 323 -36.30 1.02 -1.86
C ALA A 323 -36.30 2.54 -1.61
N GLU A 324 -37.12 3.05 -0.70
CA GLU A 324 -37.18 4.49 -0.39
C GLU A 324 -35.86 5.00 0.20
N LEU A 325 -35.19 4.17 1.01
CA LEU A 325 -33.93 4.54 1.63
C LEU A 325 -32.77 4.53 0.62
N SER A 326 -32.78 3.60 -0.35
CA SER A 326 -31.77 3.54 -1.41
C SER A 326 -31.67 4.83 -2.23
N GLU A 327 -32.79 5.54 -2.41
CA GLU A 327 -32.85 6.81 -3.16
C GLU A 327 -32.19 7.98 -2.41
N GLU A 328 -31.85 7.82 -1.13
CA GLU A 328 -31.00 8.78 -0.42
C GLU A 328 -29.51 8.64 -0.77
N PHE A 329 -29.11 7.49 -1.31
CA PHE A 329 -27.72 7.13 -1.62
C PHE A 329 -27.44 7.01 -3.11
N VAL A 330 -28.47 6.79 -3.92
CA VAL A 330 -28.38 6.58 -5.37
C VAL A 330 -29.38 7.46 -6.10
N ASP A 331 -28.93 8.17 -7.13
CA ASP A 331 -29.85 8.84 -8.06
C ASP A 331 -30.42 7.82 -9.04
N VAL A 332 -31.74 7.75 -9.08
CA VAL A 332 -32.50 6.82 -9.93
C VAL A 332 -33.45 7.56 -10.87
N SER A 333 -33.36 8.89 -10.94
CA SER A 333 -34.33 9.73 -11.64
C SER A 333 -34.46 9.37 -13.12
N ASP A 334 -33.32 9.11 -13.78
CA ASP A 334 -33.22 8.84 -15.22
C ASP A 334 -33.18 7.33 -15.56
N LEU A 335 -33.50 6.44 -14.60
CA LEU A 335 -33.40 4.98 -14.77
C LEU A 335 -34.74 4.31 -15.07
N THR A 336 -34.70 3.30 -15.95
CA THR A 336 -35.83 2.39 -16.19
C THR A 336 -36.14 1.53 -14.96
N ARG A 337 -37.33 0.93 -14.89
CA ARG A 337 -37.72 0.05 -13.77
C ARG A 337 -36.75 -1.13 -13.55
N ILE A 338 -36.21 -1.70 -14.63
CA ILE A 338 -35.24 -2.80 -14.56
C ILE A 338 -33.93 -2.30 -13.96
N GLN A 339 -33.38 -1.21 -14.50
CA GLN A 339 -32.14 -0.60 -14.00
C GLN A 339 -32.26 -0.16 -12.54
N LYS A 340 -33.41 0.41 -12.15
CA LYS A 340 -33.72 0.72 -10.74
C LYS A 340 -33.64 -0.51 -9.84
N SER A 341 -34.19 -1.63 -10.29
CA SER A 341 -34.11 -2.88 -9.53
C SER A 341 -32.69 -3.44 -9.48
N GLU A 342 -31.91 -3.32 -10.54
CA GLU A 342 -30.53 -3.82 -10.61
C GLU A 342 -29.63 -3.04 -9.66
N ILE A 343 -29.67 -1.70 -9.72
CA ILE A 343 -28.82 -0.87 -8.85
C ILE A 343 -29.20 -1.01 -7.38
N ARG A 344 -30.49 -1.10 -7.06
CA ARG A 344 -30.93 -1.31 -5.66
C ARG A 344 -30.45 -2.63 -5.09
N LYS A 345 -30.36 -3.68 -5.92
CA LYS A 345 -29.82 -5.00 -5.52
C LYS A 345 -28.29 -4.99 -5.38
N SER A 346 -27.60 -4.09 -6.07
CA SER A 346 -26.15 -3.99 -6.00
C SER A 346 -25.65 -3.15 -4.82
N VAL A 347 -26.52 -2.35 -4.19
CA VAL A 347 -26.21 -1.63 -2.95
C VAL A 347 -25.98 -2.61 -1.80
N LYS A 348 -24.81 -2.54 -1.20
CA LYS A 348 -24.49 -3.28 0.03
C LYS A 348 -24.72 -2.40 1.25
N TRP A 349 -25.73 -2.75 2.03
CA TRP A 349 -26.12 -2.03 3.24
C TRP A 349 -25.26 -2.42 4.44
N GLY A 350 -24.98 -1.44 5.29
CA GLY A 350 -24.22 -1.66 6.51
C GLY A 350 -24.31 -0.52 7.50
N PHE A 351 -23.45 -0.62 8.50
CA PHE A 351 -23.25 0.39 9.51
C PHE A 351 -21.77 0.71 9.64
N ILE A 352 -21.46 1.96 9.96
CA ILE A 352 -20.09 2.36 10.32
C ILE A 352 -20.05 2.60 11.82
N GLU A 353 -19.11 1.94 12.50
CA GLU A 353 -18.82 2.16 13.92
C GLU A 353 -18.07 3.50 14.10
N ILE A 354 -18.64 4.43 14.88
CA ILE A 354 -18.13 5.79 15.05
C ILE A 354 -17.93 6.20 16.53
N SER A 355 -17.74 5.24 17.44
CA SER A 355 -17.52 5.57 18.85
C SER A 355 -16.20 6.34 19.07
N ALA A 356 -16.13 7.15 20.13
CA ALA A 356 -14.95 7.94 20.44
C ALA A 356 -13.72 7.08 20.85
N ASP A 357 -12.50 7.58 20.60
CA ASP A 357 -11.23 6.84 20.80
C ASP A 357 -10.92 6.59 22.28
N CYS A 358 -11.08 7.61 23.12
CA CYS A 358 -10.89 7.50 24.58
C CYS A 358 -11.79 6.42 25.21
N ASP A 359 -12.89 6.17 24.53
CA ASP A 359 -14.02 5.36 24.90
C ASP A 359 -13.81 3.90 24.42
N HIS A 360 -13.15 3.72 23.28
CA HIS A 360 -12.64 2.43 22.79
C HIS A 360 -11.50 1.89 23.68
N ALA A 361 -10.59 2.76 24.12
CA ALA A 361 -9.44 2.39 24.96
C ALA A 361 -9.85 1.81 26.33
N GLN A 362 -11.02 2.18 26.87
CA GLN A 362 -11.45 1.81 28.23
C GLN A 362 -12.33 0.55 28.32
N ARG A 363 -12.74 -0.08 27.20
CA ARG A 363 -13.54 -1.34 27.12
C ARG A 363 -14.61 -1.54 28.22
N LYS A 364 -15.36 -0.50 28.60
CA LYS A 364 -16.50 -0.62 29.52
C LYS A 364 -17.72 -1.16 28.78
N SER A 365 -18.54 -2.00 29.43
CA SER A 365 -19.82 -2.50 28.91
C SER A 365 -20.70 -1.33 28.47
N ARG A 366 -20.88 -1.15 27.16
CA ARG A 366 -21.66 -0.04 26.58
C ARG A 366 -22.27 -0.39 25.23
N LEU A 367 -23.23 0.44 24.82
CA LEU A 367 -23.73 0.47 23.44
C LEU A 367 -22.72 1.17 22.54
N TYR A 368 -22.43 0.57 21.40
CA TYR A 368 -21.58 1.11 20.33
C TYR A 368 -22.44 1.98 19.40
N ARG A 369 -21.83 3.03 18.85
CA ARG A 369 -22.53 3.98 17.98
C ARG A 369 -22.30 3.61 16.52
N TYR A 370 -23.40 3.32 15.83
CA TYR A 370 -23.41 2.93 14.44
C TYR A 370 -24.21 3.94 13.62
N VAL A 371 -23.62 4.42 12.52
CA VAL A 371 -24.36 5.22 11.52
C VAL A 371 -24.74 4.32 10.34
N LEU A 372 -25.96 4.43 9.84
CA LEU A 372 -26.37 3.72 8.63
C LEU A 372 -25.51 4.14 7.44
N ALA A 373 -25.06 3.16 6.67
CA ALA A 373 -24.20 3.36 5.53
C ALA A 373 -24.54 2.41 4.38
N ALA A 374 -24.07 2.76 3.19
CA ALA A 374 -24.24 1.99 1.97
C ALA A 374 -22.95 2.02 1.16
N LEU A 375 -22.51 0.86 0.69
CA LEU A 375 -21.53 0.73 -0.38
C LEU A 375 -22.29 0.62 -1.69
N VAL A 376 -22.10 1.60 -2.55
CA VAL A 376 -22.82 1.74 -3.82
C VAL A 376 -21.83 1.53 -4.96
N PRO A 377 -22.06 0.56 -5.86
CA PRO A 377 -21.29 0.43 -7.09
C PRO A 377 -21.42 1.67 -7.96
N ASN A 378 -20.28 2.19 -8.40
CA ASN A 378 -20.18 3.39 -9.23
C ASN A 378 -19.84 3.06 -10.68
N ASP A 379 -20.33 1.92 -11.18
CA ASP A 379 -20.23 1.51 -12.59
C ASP A 379 -20.88 2.54 -13.56
N ARG A 380 -21.72 3.42 -13.01
CA ARG A 380 -22.33 4.57 -13.69
C ARG A 380 -22.23 5.78 -12.78
N GLU A 381 -21.27 6.66 -13.07
CA GLU A 381 -20.94 7.83 -12.24
C GLU A 381 -22.17 8.73 -11.95
N ASP A 382 -23.09 8.83 -12.91
CA ASP A 382 -24.33 9.59 -12.81
C ASP A 382 -25.24 9.14 -11.65
N ASN A 383 -25.13 7.89 -11.19
CA ASN A 383 -26.01 7.36 -10.14
C ASN A 383 -25.50 7.67 -8.73
N THR A 384 -24.26 8.12 -8.56
CA THR A 384 -23.71 8.54 -7.26
C THR A 384 -23.57 10.05 -7.12
N LYS A 385 -24.09 10.79 -8.10
CA LYS A 385 -24.26 12.24 -8.14
C LYS A 385 -25.75 12.55 -8.26
N PHE A 386 -26.16 13.71 -7.78
CA PHE A 386 -27.57 14.09 -7.71
C PHE A 386 -27.81 15.41 -8.43
N LYS A 387 -28.88 15.48 -9.23
CA LYS A 387 -29.30 16.75 -9.86
C LYS A 387 -30.18 17.56 -8.90
N GLY A 388 -29.77 18.80 -8.62
CA GLY A 388 -30.55 19.79 -7.91
C GLY A 388 -31.71 20.34 -8.76
N MET A 389 -32.64 21.04 -8.11
CA MET A 389 -33.78 21.69 -8.81
C MET A 389 -33.33 22.79 -9.78
N ASP A 390 -32.17 23.38 -9.53
CA ASP A 390 -31.49 24.38 -10.37
C ASP A 390 -30.65 23.75 -11.50
N GLY A 391 -30.64 22.42 -11.61
CA GLY A 391 -29.81 21.67 -12.55
C GLY A 391 -28.36 21.51 -12.10
N ALA A 392 -27.96 22.03 -10.93
CA ALA A 392 -26.62 21.84 -10.40
C ALA A 392 -26.41 20.39 -9.97
N ILE A 393 -25.24 19.82 -10.29
CA ILE A 393 -24.88 18.46 -9.88
C ILE A 393 -24.23 18.54 -8.50
N THR A 394 -24.78 17.81 -7.53
CA THR A 394 -24.24 17.68 -6.17
C THR A 394 -23.72 16.27 -5.95
N ASP A 395 -22.76 16.14 -5.04
CA ASP A 395 -22.19 14.88 -4.58
C ASP A 395 -23.08 14.18 -3.53
N ARG A 396 -24.21 14.77 -3.15
CA ARG A 396 -25.09 14.25 -2.11
C ARG A 396 -26.53 14.72 -2.29
N ARG A 397 -27.48 13.85 -1.94
CA ARG A 397 -28.92 14.16 -1.97
C ARG A 397 -29.33 15.27 -1.02
N HIS A 398 -28.70 15.33 0.16
CA HIS A 398 -28.93 16.35 1.16
C HIS A 398 -27.79 16.39 2.18
N ASN A 399 -27.73 17.46 2.98
CA ASN A 399 -26.64 17.70 3.93
C ASN A 399 -26.49 16.68 5.08
N ALA A 400 -27.38 15.68 5.20
CA ALA A 400 -27.21 14.56 6.13
C ALA A 400 -26.41 13.39 5.53
N ILE A 401 -26.18 13.38 4.21
CA ILE A 401 -25.38 12.37 3.54
C ILE A 401 -23.93 12.83 3.53
N TYR A 402 -23.07 11.92 3.96
CA TYR A 402 -21.63 11.97 3.75
C TYR A 402 -21.27 11.02 2.61
N ARG A 403 -20.46 11.48 1.67
CA ARG A 403 -19.93 10.70 0.55
C ARG A 403 -18.42 10.63 0.69
N MET A 404 -17.86 9.43 0.74
CA MET A 404 -16.42 9.25 0.67
C MET A 404 -15.89 9.48 -0.76
N PRO A 405 -14.59 9.74 -0.93
CA PRO A 405 -13.94 9.59 -2.23
C PRO A 405 -14.26 8.22 -2.84
N GLU A 406 -14.34 8.18 -4.17
CA GLU A 406 -14.55 6.93 -4.88
C GLU A 406 -13.35 6.00 -4.70
N ILE A 407 -13.61 4.72 -4.44
CA ILE A 407 -12.61 3.70 -4.17
C ILE A 407 -12.77 2.53 -5.14
N GLU A 408 -11.70 1.79 -5.37
CA GLU A 408 -11.71 0.54 -6.14
C GLU A 408 -11.06 -0.54 -5.26
N LEU A 409 -11.81 -1.58 -4.93
CA LEU A 409 -11.33 -2.69 -4.10
C LEU A 409 -10.65 -3.75 -4.97
N ALA A 410 -10.14 -4.82 -4.36
CA ALA A 410 -9.43 -5.88 -5.07
C ALA A 410 -10.24 -6.58 -6.19
N ASP A 411 -11.57 -6.47 -6.19
CA ASP A 411 -12.44 -7.00 -7.25
C ASP A 411 -12.49 -6.11 -8.51
N GLY A 412 -11.79 -4.97 -8.49
CA GLY A 412 -11.65 -4.03 -9.61
C GLY A 412 -12.89 -3.17 -9.84
N LYS A 413 -13.90 -3.22 -8.95
CA LYS A 413 -15.13 -2.45 -9.13
C LYS A 413 -15.06 -1.11 -8.43
N PRO A 414 -15.47 -0.02 -9.11
CA PRO A 414 -15.61 1.26 -8.46
C PRO A 414 -16.77 1.25 -7.47
N LEU A 415 -16.53 1.78 -6.29
CA LEU A 415 -17.48 1.87 -5.20
C LEU A 415 -17.42 3.25 -4.56
N VAL A 416 -18.56 3.68 -4.03
CA VAL A 416 -18.65 4.86 -3.17
C VAL A 416 -19.31 4.44 -1.86
N LEU A 417 -18.66 4.77 -0.76
CA LEU A 417 -19.25 4.62 0.57
C LEU A 417 -20.01 5.89 0.92
N PHE A 418 -21.26 5.71 1.29
CA PHE A 418 -22.09 6.78 1.83
C PHE A 418 -22.49 6.48 3.28
N ALA A 419 -22.62 7.53 4.08
CA ALA A 419 -23.17 7.45 5.43
C ALA A 419 -24.30 8.46 5.61
N ASN A 420 -25.31 8.11 6.40
CA ASN A 420 -26.48 8.96 6.61
C ASN A 420 -26.67 9.31 8.09
N PHE A 421 -26.38 10.56 8.41
CA PHE A 421 -26.38 11.08 9.77
C PHE A 421 -27.77 11.20 10.42
N ARG A 422 -28.85 10.97 9.67
CA ARG A 422 -30.20 10.84 10.25
C ARG A 422 -30.38 9.54 11.03
N TYR A 423 -29.61 8.51 10.72
CA TYR A 423 -29.81 7.15 11.22
C TYR A 423 -28.61 6.72 12.05
N LEU A 424 -28.57 7.19 13.29
CA LEU A 424 -27.62 6.75 14.30
C LEU A 424 -28.29 5.77 15.27
N LEU A 425 -27.68 4.61 15.47
CA LEU A 425 -28.13 3.58 16.39
C LEU A 425 -27.10 3.33 17.49
N GLY A 426 -27.58 3.09 18.72
CA GLY A 426 -26.80 2.52 19.80
C GLY A 426 -27.05 1.02 19.87
N LEU A 427 -26.06 0.19 19.54
CA LEU A 427 -26.23 -1.27 19.48
C LEU A 427 -25.24 -2.00 20.42
N PRO A 428 -25.65 -3.10 21.06
CA PRO A 428 -24.71 -3.99 21.73
C PRO A 428 -23.85 -4.73 20.70
N ALA A 429 -22.64 -5.17 21.11
CA ALA A 429 -21.67 -5.85 20.24
C ALA A 429 -22.22 -7.08 19.48
N LYS A 430 -23.24 -7.74 20.03
CA LYS A 430 -23.86 -8.97 19.49
C LYS A 430 -25.26 -8.74 18.94
N ALA A 431 -25.63 -7.50 18.58
CA ALA A 431 -26.93 -7.23 17.98
C ALA A 431 -27.15 -8.07 16.70
N SER A 432 -28.30 -8.71 16.55
CA SER A 432 -28.58 -9.63 15.44
C SER A 432 -28.58 -8.95 14.06
N ILE A 433 -28.84 -7.64 14.02
CA ILE A 433 -28.79 -6.82 12.80
C ILE A 433 -27.37 -6.67 12.24
N LEU A 434 -26.34 -6.89 13.06
CA LEU A 434 -24.93 -6.76 12.67
C LEU A 434 -24.42 -8.06 12.03
N GLY A 435 -24.24 -8.04 10.71
CA GLY A 435 -23.60 -9.09 9.90
C GLY A 435 -22.07 -9.01 9.95
N ASP A 436 -21.41 -9.36 8.85
CA ASP A 436 -19.95 -9.45 8.78
C ASP A 436 -19.27 -8.09 8.53
N VAL A 437 -18.02 -7.96 8.99
CA VAL A 437 -17.18 -6.80 8.68
C VAL A 437 -16.75 -6.89 7.22
N VAL A 438 -16.99 -5.82 6.46
CA VAL A 438 -16.66 -5.76 5.01
C VAL A 438 -15.33 -5.07 4.78
N LEU A 439 -15.11 -3.96 5.49
CA LEU A 439 -13.88 -3.16 5.45
C LEU A 439 -13.79 -2.32 6.72
N ARG A 440 -12.64 -1.69 6.93
CA ARG A 440 -12.46 -0.68 7.98
C ARG A 440 -12.06 0.66 7.37
N ILE A 441 -12.77 1.72 7.74
CA ILE A 441 -12.42 3.10 7.41
C ILE A 441 -11.23 3.54 8.27
N ARG A 442 -10.21 4.13 7.63
CA ARG A 442 -9.00 4.60 8.31
C ARG A 442 -9.28 5.88 9.12
N SER A 443 -8.44 6.12 10.11
CA SER A 443 -8.62 7.18 11.12
C SER A 443 -8.82 8.58 10.53
N GLY A 444 -8.09 8.94 9.47
CA GLY A 444 -8.22 10.25 8.82
C GLY A 444 -9.63 10.52 8.30
N ILE A 445 -10.14 9.63 7.43
CA ILE A 445 -11.50 9.73 6.88
C ILE A 445 -12.57 9.56 7.96
N LEU A 446 -12.34 8.67 8.92
CA LEU A 446 -13.27 8.47 10.02
C LEU A 446 -13.42 9.72 10.90
N ALA A 447 -12.32 10.42 11.16
CA ALA A 447 -12.34 11.69 11.89
C ALA A 447 -13.13 12.75 11.13
N GLU A 448 -12.94 12.83 9.81
CA GLU A 448 -13.71 13.71 8.93
C GLU A 448 -15.22 13.39 8.94
N LEU A 449 -15.58 12.10 8.84
CA LEU A 449 -16.96 11.63 8.93
C LEU A 449 -17.60 12.02 10.27
N ILE A 450 -16.91 11.79 11.39
CA ILE A 450 -17.39 12.14 12.74
C ILE A 450 -17.52 13.66 12.91
N HIS A 451 -16.60 14.43 12.34
CA HIS A 451 -16.67 15.89 12.33
C HIS A 451 -17.90 16.37 11.55
N ASN A 452 -18.15 15.82 10.36
CA ASN A 452 -19.34 16.13 9.55
C ASN A 452 -20.65 15.74 10.27
N TYR A 453 -20.68 14.57 10.93
CA TYR A 453 -21.78 14.16 11.78
C TYR A 453 -22.04 15.17 12.91
N SER A 454 -20.99 15.59 13.62
CA SER A 454 -21.11 16.55 14.72
C SER A 454 -21.66 17.89 14.25
N ARG A 455 -21.22 18.39 13.08
CA ARG A 455 -21.77 19.60 12.45
C ARG A 455 -23.22 19.43 12.01
N TYR A 456 -23.60 18.26 11.54
CA TYR A 456 -24.98 17.96 11.16
C TYR A 456 -25.92 18.01 12.37
N VAL A 457 -25.52 17.39 13.48
CA VAL A 457 -26.35 17.33 14.71
C VAL A 457 -26.41 18.67 15.44
N ALA A 458 -25.33 19.45 15.42
CA ALA A 458 -25.25 20.72 16.15
C ALA A 458 -26.05 21.88 15.53
N ARG A 459 -26.80 21.67 14.43
CA ARG A 459 -27.51 22.73 13.70
C ARG A 459 -28.45 23.52 14.63
N PRO A 460 -28.13 24.78 14.96
CA PRO A 460 -29.05 25.60 15.72
C PRO A 460 -30.25 25.94 14.83
N GLY A 461 -31.46 25.73 15.35
CA GLY A 461 -32.66 26.26 14.73
C GLY A 461 -32.65 27.78 14.86
N VAL A 462 -32.17 28.49 13.84
CA VAL A 462 -32.24 29.96 13.81
C VAL A 462 -33.59 30.33 13.22
N VAL A 463 -34.47 30.88 14.07
CA VAL A 463 -35.67 31.57 13.60
C VAL A 463 -35.27 33.02 13.33
N SER A 464 -35.11 33.37 12.05
CA SER A 464 -34.89 34.76 11.62
C SER A 464 -36.19 35.33 11.07
N PHE A 465 -36.53 36.55 11.51
CA PHE A 465 -37.67 37.33 11.01
C PHE A 465 -37.19 38.54 10.18
N SER A 466 -36.09 38.38 9.44
CA SER A 466 -35.63 39.36 8.47
C SER A 466 -36.36 39.15 7.14
N ASN A 467 -37.15 40.13 6.71
CA ASN A 467 -37.67 40.21 5.35
C ASN A 467 -36.48 40.32 4.40
N GLU A 468 -36.27 39.33 3.53
CA GLU A 468 -35.30 39.42 2.44
C GLU A 468 -35.74 40.49 1.44
N SER A 469 -34.82 41.39 1.12
CA SER A 469 -34.88 42.35 0.00
C SER A 469 -33.95 41.91 -1.11
#